data_AF-A0A3A5INE0-F1
#
_entry.id   AF-A0A3A5INE0-F1
#
_cell.length_a   1.000
_cell.length_b   1.000
_cell.length_c   1.000
_cell.angle_alpha   90.00
_cell.angle_beta   90.00
_cell.angle_gamma   90.00
#
_symmetry.space_group_name_H-M   'P 1'
#
loop_
_entity.id
_entity.type
_entity.pdbx_description
1 polymer ?
#
loop_
_entity_poly.entity_id
_entity_poly.type
_entity_poly.pdbx_seq_one_letter_code
_entity_poly.pdbx_strand_id
1 'polypeptide(L)'
;MRQEIMEKIRTNKEWRNYLRKEPSWYRLLSRNPYQIEEFERASLQFYKKTFPDRLGRLNDGIQMASALMYMMQSQFFQPAPQAAPQPEEASETAAQPEEAAEQTGEMSGNEQ
;
A
#
# COMPACT_ATOMS: atom_id res chain seq x y z
N MET A 1 -18.36 -37.40 -19.39
CA MET A 1 -17.00 -36.93 -19.01
C MET A 1 -16.38 -37.98 -18.10
N ARG A 2 -15.11 -38.34 -18.31
CA ARG A 2 -14.41 -39.36 -17.53
C ARG A 2 -14.19 -38.88 -16.07
N GLN A 3 -14.28 -39.77 -15.08
CA GLN A 3 -14.22 -39.41 -13.66
C GLN A 3 -12.89 -38.75 -13.26
N GLU A 4 -11.78 -39.25 -13.79
CA GLU A 4 -10.43 -38.71 -13.56
C GLU A 4 -10.30 -37.22 -13.92
N ILE A 5 -10.96 -36.82 -15.01
CA ILE A 5 -10.97 -35.42 -15.46
C ILE A 5 -11.80 -34.56 -14.50
N MET A 6 -12.94 -35.09 -14.06
CA MET A 6 -13.77 -34.42 -13.07
C MET A 6 -13.04 -34.23 -11.74
N GLU A 7 -12.28 -35.22 -11.28
CA GLU A 7 -11.44 -35.09 -10.10
C GLU A 7 -10.38 -34.02 -10.27
N LYS A 8 -9.64 -34.02 -11.39
CA LYS A 8 -8.66 -32.96 -11.71
C LYS A 8 -9.28 -31.56 -11.66
N ILE A 9 -10.46 -31.38 -12.27
CA ILE A 9 -11.19 -30.12 -12.27
C ILE A 9 -11.68 -29.75 -10.86
N ARG A 10 -12.08 -30.72 -10.04
CA ARG A 10 -12.53 -30.48 -8.66
C ARG A 10 -11.38 -30.06 -7.74
N THR A 11 -10.21 -30.65 -7.91
CA THR A 11 -8.99 -30.32 -7.16
C THR A 11 -8.56 -28.89 -7.42
N ASN A 12 -8.64 -28.42 -8.67
CA ASN A 12 -8.33 -27.04 -9.01
C ASN A 12 -9.55 -26.11 -8.90
N LYS A 13 -9.57 -25.21 -7.90
CA LYS A 13 -10.65 -24.24 -7.68
C LYS A 13 -10.87 -23.32 -8.88
N GLU A 14 -9.82 -22.97 -9.61
CA GLU A 14 -9.87 -22.14 -10.81
C GLU A 14 -10.54 -22.90 -11.95
N TRP A 15 -10.11 -24.12 -12.24
CA TRP A 15 -10.74 -24.93 -13.29
C TRP A 15 -12.24 -25.15 -13.02
N ARG A 16 -12.61 -25.43 -11.77
CA ARG A 16 -14.02 -25.55 -11.36
C ARG A 16 -14.82 -24.27 -11.55
N ASN A 17 -14.24 -23.11 -11.25
CA ASN A 17 -14.91 -21.82 -11.46
C ASN A 17 -15.02 -21.49 -12.96
N TYR A 18 -14.02 -21.85 -13.76
CA TYR A 18 -14.00 -21.63 -15.20
C TYR A 18 -15.06 -22.48 -15.89
N LEU A 19 -15.17 -23.75 -15.51
CA LEU A 19 -16.22 -24.66 -16.00
C LEU A 19 -17.64 -24.15 -15.70
N ARG A 20 -17.83 -23.42 -14.58
CA ARG A 20 -19.12 -22.77 -14.26
C ARG A 20 -19.40 -21.54 -15.11
N LYS A 21 -18.37 -20.82 -15.55
CA LYS A 21 -18.51 -19.65 -16.44
C LYS A 21 -18.76 -20.09 -17.89
N GLU A 22 -18.07 -21.13 -18.32
CA GLU A 22 -18.10 -21.61 -19.70
C GLU A 22 -18.51 -23.10 -19.75
N PRO A 23 -19.82 -23.41 -19.71
CA PRO A 23 -20.31 -24.79 -19.68
C PRO A 23 -20.14 -25.53 -21.01
N SER A 24 -19.73 -24.84 -22.09
CA SER A 24 -19.40 -25.47 -23.37
C SER A 24 -18.27 -26.50 -23.22
N TRP A 25 -17.29 -26.21 -22.36
CA TRP A 25 -16.19 -27.13 -22.02
C TRP A 25 -16.67 -28.45 -21.41
N TYR A 26 -17.77 -28.45 -20.65
CA TYR A 26 -18.35 -29.70 -20.14
C TYR A 26 -18.72 -30.65 -21.28
N ARG A 27 -19.32 -30.10 -22.35
CA ARG A 27 -19.73 -30.88 -23.51
C ARG A 27 -18.53 -31.31 -24.35
N LEU A 28 -17.54 -30.44 -24.52
CA LEU A 28 -16.30 -30.73 -25.25
C LEU A 28 -15.51 -31.86 -24.58
N LEU A 29 -15.23 -31.72 -23.28
CA LEU A 29 -14.51 -32.73 -22.50
C LEU A 29 -15.30 -34.02 -22.27
N SER A 30 -16.64 -33.95 -22.37
CA SER A 30 -17.47 -35.17 -22.34
C SER A 30 -17.43 -35.94 -23.66
N ARG A 31 -17.21 -35.26 -24.80
CA ARG A 31 -17.08 -35.90 -26.12
C ARG A 31 -15.67 -36.38 -26.38
N ASN A 32 -14.67 -35.55 -26.03
CA ASN A 32 -13.27 -35.87 -26.21
C ASN A 32 -12.49 -35.54 -24.92
N PRO A 33 -12.12 -36.56 -24.14
CA PRO A 33 -11.38 -36.37 -22.89
C PRO A 33 -9.95 -35.85 -23.07
N TYR A 34 -9.38 -35.91 -24.28
CA TYR A 34 -8.01 -35.43 -24.55
C TYR A 34 -7.91 -33.91 -24.67
N GLN A 35 -9.03 -33.20 -24.84
CA GLN A 35 -9.06 -31.72 -24.92
C GLN A 35 -8.86 -31.02 -23.56
N ILE A 36 -8.43 -31.77 -22.53
CA ILE A 36 -8.17 -31.22 -21.20
C ILE A 36 -6.99 -30.25 -21.20
N GLU A 37 -6.03 -30.45 -22.11
CA GLU A 37 -4.89 -29.53 -22.30
C GLU A 37 -5.35 -28.19 -22.90
N GLU A 38 -6.21 -28.22 -23.92
CA GLU A 38 -6.84 -26.99 -24.43
C GLU A 38 -7.66 -26.28 -23.36
N PHE A 39 -8.41 -27.02 -22.54
CA PHE A 39 -9.17 -26.47 -21.43
C PHE A 39 -8.26 -25.77 -20.42
N GLU A 40 -7.14 -26.40 -20.05
CA GLU A 40 -6.14 -25.80 -19.15
C GLU A 40 -5.61 -24.49 -19.73
N ARG A 41 -5.19 -24.49 -21.00
CA ARG A 41 -4.70 -23.28 -21.68
C ARG A 41 -5.75 -22.19 -21.75
N ALA A 42 -6.99 -22.54 -22.07
CA ALA A 42 -8.11 -21.60 -22.14
C ALA A 42 -8.45 -21.02 -20.74
N SER A 43 -8.38 -21.85 -19.69
CA SER A 43 -8.57 -21.39 -18.32
C SER A 43 -7.50 -20.39 -17.90
N LEU A 44 -6.23 -20.65 -18.22
CA LEU A 44 -5.11 -19.74 -17.95
C LEU A 44 -5.28 -18.40 -18.67
N GLN A 45 -5.72 -18.42 -19.94
CA GLN A 45 -5.98 -17.20 -20.71
C GLN A 45 -7.16 -16.40 -20.16
N PHE A 46 -8.23 -17.09 -19.75
CA PHE A 46 -9.39 -16.47 -19.12
C PHE A 46 -8.99 -15.78 -17.82
N TYR A 47 -8.25 -16.50 -16.96
CA TYR A 47 -7.86 -16.00 -15.64
C TYR A 47 -6.81 -14.91 -15.64
N LYS A 48 -5.85 -14.95 -16.58
CA LYS A 48 -4.98 -13.80 -16.85
C LYS A 48 -5.77 -12.52 -17.18
N LYS A 49 -6.99 -12.66 -17.71
CA LYS A 49 -7.88 -11.53 -18.04
C LYS A 49 -8.91 -11.21 -16.95
N THR A 50 -9.22 -12.13 -16.02
CA THR A 50 -10.41 -12.00 -15.13
C THR A 50 -10.18 -12.26 -13.64
N PHE A 51 -8.99 -12.02 -13.09
CA PHE A 51 -8.79 -12.03 -11.62
C PHE A 51 -8.66 -10.68 -10.89
N PRO A 52 -9.15 -9.51 -11.39
CA PRO A 52 -8.93 -8.25 -10.69
C PRO A 52 -9.57 -8.21 -9.28
N ASP A 53 -10.68 -8.91 -9.08
CA ASP A 53 -11.53 -8.76 -7.89
C ASP A 53 -10.90 -9.31 -6.58
N ARG A 54 -10.11 -10.40 -6.68
CA ARG A 54 -9.40 -10.97 -5.51
C ARG A 54 -8.01 -10.37 -5.31
N LEU A 55 -7.38 -9.90 -6.38
CA LEU A 55 -6.16 -9.08 -6.32
C LEU A 55 -6.42 -7.73 -5.64
N GLY A 56 -7.59 -7.12 -5.88
CA GLY A 56 -8.01 -5.88 -5.20
C GLY A 56 -8.03 -6.01 -3.68
N ARG A 57 -8.73 -7.02 -3.15
CA ARG A 57 -8.82 -7.24 -1.69
C ARG A 57 -7.48 -7.60 -1.04
N LEU A 58 -6.59 -8.26 -1.79
CA LEU A 58 -5.24 -8.57 -1.32
C LEU A 58 -4.38 -7.31 -1.23
N ASN A 59 -4.52 -6.38 -2.18
CA ASN A 59 -3.86 -5.08 -2.16
C ASN A 59 -4.35 -4.19 -1.00
N ASP A 60 -5.65 -4.24 -0.67
CA ASP A 60 -6.22 -3.50 0.48
C ASP A 60 -5.65 -4.01 1.81
N GLY A 61 -5.51 -5.33 1.95
CA GLY A 61 -4.90 -5.95 3.13
C GLY A 61 -3.41 -5.60 3.30
N ILE A 62 -2.65 -5.54 2.20
CA ILE A 62 -1.23 -5.15 2.23
C ILE A 62 -1.06 -3.69 2.64
N GLN A 63 -1.87 -2.77 2.11
CA GLN A 63 -1.79 -1.34 2.47
C GLN A 63 -2.05 -1.09 3.96
N MET A 64 -3.07 -1.74 4.54
CA MET A 64 -3.32 -1.67 5.98
C MET A 64 -2.20 -2.32 6.80
N ALA A 65 -1.68 -3.47 6.36
CA ALA A 65 -0.55 -4.13 7.01
C ALA A 65 0.74 -3.27 6.97
N SER A 66 0.99 -2.55 5.88
CA SER A 66 2.11 -1.61 5.76
C SER A 66 1.99 -0.44 6.73
N ALA A 67 0.79 0.12 6.89
CA ALA A 67 0.55 1.19 7.86
C ALA A 67 0.80 0.73 9.31
N LEU A 68 0.30 -0.46 9.67
CA LEU A 68 0.53 -1.06 10.98
C LEU A 68 2.02 -1.41 11.21
N MET A 69 2.70 -1.93 10.19
CA MET A 69 4.12 -2.25 10.24
C MET A 69 4.99 -1.00 10.39
N TYR A 70 4.64 0.11 9.74
CA TYR A 70 5.32 1.40 9.87
C TYR A 70 5.20 1.96 11.29
N MET A 71 4.01 1.87 11.91
CA MET A 71 3.81 2.26 13.31
C MET A 71 4.55 1.36 14.31
N MET A 72 4.61 0.05 14.03
CA MET A 72 5.37 -0.89 14.85
C MET A 72 6.88 -0.65 14.74
N GLN A 73 7.37 -0.36 13.52
CA GLN A 73 8.75 -0.02 13.25
C GLN A 73 9.14 1.33 13.86
N SER A 74 8.22 2.31 13.86
CA SER A 74 8.45 3.62 14.49
C SER A 74 8.55 3.56 16.02
N GLN A 75 8.14 2.45 16.64
CA GLN A 75 8.35 2.19 18.07
C GLN A 75 9.66 1.43 18.36
N PHE A 76 10.24 0.75 17.36
CA PHE A 76 11.52 0.04 17.48
C PHE A 76 12.72 0.81 16.90
N PHE A 77 12.48 1.84 16.09
CA PHE A 77 13.49 2.78 15.62
C PHE A 77 12.95 4.19 15.87
N GLN A 78 13.51 4.88 16.86
CA GLN A 78 13.32 6.32 16.98
C GLN A 78 13.86 7.02 15.72
N PRO A 79 13.07 7.86 15.05
CA PRO A 79 13.57 9.16 14.64
C PRO A 79 13.09 10.19 15.65
N ALA A 80 14.01 11.08 16.02
CA ALA A 80 13.80 12.24 16.87
C ALA A 80 12.46 12.97 16.61
N PRO A 81 11.90 13.65 17.63
CA PRO A 81 10.62 14.35 17.52
C PRO A 81 10.73 15.44 16.47
N GLN A 82 9.96 15.32 15.38
CA GLN A 82 9.71 16.42 14.45
C GLN A 82 8.21 16.65 14.38
N ALA A 83 7.67 17.09 15.51
CA ALA A 83 6.49 17.93 15.55
C ALA A 83 6.91 19.25 16.22
N ALA A 84 7.25 20.23 15.40
CA ALA A 84 7.25 21.62 15.83
C ALA A 84 6.90 22.52 14.63
N PRO A 85 5.65 22.96 14.51
CA PRO A 85 5.37 24.36 14.29
C PRO A 85 5.15 25.00 15.67
N GLN A 86 6.19 25.63 16.23
CA GLN A 86 5.99 26.63 17.27
C GLN A 86 6.66 27.92 16.80
N PRO A 87 5.90 28.95 16.40
CA PRO A 87 6.40 30.30 16.49
C PRO A 87 6.39 30.71 17.97
N GLU A 88 7.28 31.64 18.31
CA GLU A 88 7.32 32.38 19.58
C GLU A 88 8.08 31.70 20.73
N GLU A 89 9.37 32.03 20.83
CA GLU A 89 9.97 32.67 22.03
C GLU A 89 11.49 32.81 21.81
N ALA A 90 11.86 33.76 20.94
CA ALA A 90 13.04 34.58 21.20
C ALA A 90 12.44 35.89 21.73
N SER A 91 12.68 36.34 22.95
CA SER A 91 14.00 36.72 23.42
C SER A 91 13.87 37.02 24.91
N GLU A 92 14.40 36.18 25.79
CA GLU A 92 14.74 36.67 27.12
C GLU A 92 15.91 35.88 27.70
N THR A 93 16.86 36.64 28.25
CA THR A 93 18.01 36.22 29.06
C THR A 93 19.36 36.18 28.33
N ALA A 94 20.05 37.31 28.40
CA ALA A 94 21.48 37.31 28.69
C ALA A 94 21.77 38.47 29.65
N ALA A 95 22.06 38.12 30.90
CA ALA A 95 22.45 39.06 31.94
C ALA A 95 23.98 39.10 32.10
N GLN A 96 24.53 40.30 31.91
CA GLN A 96 25.69 40.93 32.61
C GLN A 96 27.12 40.45 32.29
N PRO A 97 28.18 41.22 32.68
CA PRO A 97 28.41 42.68 32.59
C PRO A 97 29.84 43.01 32.08
N GLU A 98 30.13 44.19 31.50
CA GLU A 98 31.44 44.88 31.68
C GLU A 98 31.52 46.26 30.99
N GLU A 99 32.11 47.19 31.74
CA GLU A 99 32.88 48.38 31.36
C GLU A 99 32.36 49.45 30.38
N ALA A 100 31.91 50.55 31.00
CA ALA A 100 32.55 51.88 30.98
C ALA A 100 32.50 52.81 29.75
N ALA A 101 32.44 54.10 30.09
CA ALA A 101 32.48 55.32 29.28
C ALA A 101 31.14 55.71 28.63
N GLU A 102 30.29 56.50 29.28
CA GLU A 102 30.40 57.97 29.36
C GLU A 102 30.86 58.59 28.03
N GLN A 103 29.93 59.22 27.30
CA GLN A 103 30.02 60.61 26.80
C GLN A 103 29.02 60.82 25.65
N THR A 104 27.92 61.55 25.90
CA THR A 104 27.66 62.94 25.45
C THR A 104 27.14 63.07 24.00
N GLY A 105 26.16 63.95 23.83
CA GLY A 105 25.78 64.55 22.53
C GLY A 105 24.41 64.05 22.05
N GLU A 106 23.30 64.64 22.49
CA GLU A 106 22.70 65.85 21.93
C GLU A 106 22.13 65.69 20.50
N MET A 107 20.80 65.88 20.46
CA MET A 107 20.02 66.62 19.46
C MET A 107 19.65 66.01 18.10
N SER A 108 18.45 66.46 17.70
CA SER A 108 17.84 66.47 16.36
C SER A 108 17.09 65.20 15.98
N GLY A 109 15.76 65.19 15.97
CA GLY A 109 14.91 65.84 14.95
C GLY A 109 14.52 64.74 13.93
N ASN A 110 13.31 64.58 13.42
CA ASN A 110 12.20 65.48 13.23
C ASN A 110 10.97 64.60 12.96
N GLU A 111 9.81 65.04 13.44
CA GLU A 111 8.50 64.56 13.04
C GLU A 111 8.24 64.92 11.56
N GLN A 112 7.64 63.98 10.81
CA GLN A 112 6.68 64.25 9.74
C GLN A 112 5.93 62.98 9.35
#